data_AF-A0A9X2SK88-F1
#
_entry.id   AF-A0A9X2SK88-F1
#
_cell.length_a   1.000
_cell.length_b   1.000
_cell.length_c   1.000
_cell.angle_alpha   90.00
_cell.angle_beta   90.00
_cell.angle_gamma   90.00
#
_symmetry.space_group_name_H-M   'P 1'
#
loop_
_entity.id
_entity.type
_entity.pdbx_description
1 polymer ?
#
loop_
_entity_poly.entity_id
_entity_poly.type
_entity_poly.pdbx_seq_one_letter_code
_entity_poly.pdbx_strand_id
1 'polypeptide(L)' 'MDIPPDLTGATTYAAAGQPNAVDRWHVQPDATVIYERRPGEFEESRMLTASTLRDSPLWIEASSDGTRS' A
#
# COMPACT_ATOMS: atom_id res chain seq x y z
N MET A 1 -17.58 -13.19 7.76
CA MET A 1 -17.34 -11.96 6.98
C MET A 1 -15.92 -11.56 7.30
N ASP A 2 -15.04 -11.54 6.30
CA ASP A 2 -13.73 -10.90 6.45
C ASP A 2 -13.97 -9.40 6.55
N ILE A 3 -13.60 -8.82 7.68
CA ILE A 3 -13.67 -7.37 7.89
C ILE A 3 -12.43 -6.80 7.20
N PRO A 4 -12.57 -5.78 6.32
CA PRO A 4 -11.41 -5.17 5.71
C PRO A 4 -10.46 -4.63 6.80
N PRO A 5 -9.13 -4.71 6.59
CA PRO A 5 -8.17 -4.18 7.54
C PRO A 5 -8.35 -2.68 7.70
N ASP A 6 -8.15 -2.19 8.93
CA ASP A 6 -8.08 -0.76 9.18
C ASP A 6 -6.77 -0.24 8.58
N LEU A 7 -6.87 0.64 7.59
CA LEU A 7 -5.73 1.26 6.93
C LEU A 7 -5.44 2.68 7.46
N THR A 8 -6.08 3.04 8.59
CA THR A 8 -5.89 4.36 9.20
C THR A 8 -4.43 4.58 9.58
N GLY A 9 -3.82 5.63 9.02
CA GLY A 9 -2.41 5.96 9.25
C GLY A 9 -1.41 5.07 8.50
N ALA A 10 -1.87 4.19 7.61
CA ALA A 10 -0.98 3.42 6.75
C ALA A 10 -0.40 4.30 5.62
N THR A 11 0.88 4.10 5.33
CA THR A 11 1.51 4.70 4.15
C THR A 11 1.26 3.80 2.94
N THR A 12 0.70 4.36 1.88
CA THR A 12 0.39 3.59 0.67
C THR A 12 1.53 3.71 -0.33
N TYR A 13 1.90 2.60 -0.94
CA TYR A 13 2.92 2.48 -1.99
C TYR A 13 2.31 1.89 -3.26
N ALA A 14 2.84 2.33 -4.40
CA ALA A 14 2.57 1.75 -5.71
C ALA A 14 3.88 1.56 -6.48
N ALA A 15 3.85 0.69 -7.49
CA ALA A 15 5.02 0.49 -8.35
C ALA A 15 5.34 1.79 -9.13
N ALA A 16 6.59 2.24 -9.09
CA ALA A 16 7.05 3.49 -9.68
C ALA A 16 6.77 3.59 -11.20
N GLY A 17 6.84 2.46 -11.92
CA GLY A 17 6.54 2.41 -13.36
C GLY A 17 5.05 2.33 -13.70
N GLN A 18 4.18 2.12 -12.70
CA GLN A 18 2.74 1.95 -12.86
C GLN A 18 1.99 2.56 -11.66
N PRO A 19 2.07 3.89 -11.48
CA PRO A 19 1.47 4.57 -10.31
C PRO A 19 -0.06 4.47 -10.23
N ASN A 20 -0.69 4.13 -11.36
CA ASN A 20 -2.14 3.90 -11.50
C ASN A 20 -2.49 2.40 -11.50
N ALA A 21 -1.55 1.53 -11.14
CA ALA A 21 -1.86 0.11 -10.92
C ALA A 21 -2.96 -0.01 -9.86
N VAL A 22 -3.83 -0.99 -10.08
CA VAL A 22 -4.91 -1.34 -9.15
C VAL A 22 -4.32 -1.87 -7.85
N ASP A 23 -3.18 -2.55 -7.96
CA ASP A 23 -2.40 -3.12 -6.88
C ASP A 23 -1.77 -2.03 -6.00
N ARG A 24 -2.05 -2.06 -4.69
CA ARG A 24 -1.49 -1.14 -3.69
C ARG A 24 -0.89 -1.90 -2.52
N TRP A 25 0.18 -1.36 -1.94
CA TRP A 25 0.76 -1.88 -0.70
C TRP A 25 0.63 -0.85 0.40
N HIS A 26 -0.02 -1.20 1.49
CA HIS A 26 -0.23 -0.33 2.64
C HIS A 26 0.67 -0.80 3.78
N VAL A 27 1.55 0.08 4.23
CA VAL A 27 2.44 -0.16 5.36
C VAL A 27 1.81 0.46 6.60
N GLN A 28 1.41 -0.39 7.53
CA GLN A 28 0.88 0.03 8.83
C GLN A 28 1.99 0.62 9.74
N PRO A 29 1.63 1.37 10.79
CA PRO A 29 2.60 1.93 11.74
C PRO A 29 3.46 0.89 12.45
N ASP A 30 2.94 -0.31 12.66
CA ASP A 30 3.64 -1.47 13.24
C ASP A 30 4.53 -2.21 12.23
N ALA A 31 4.66 -1.68 11.00
CA ALA A 31 5.37 -2.25 9.86
C ALA A 31 4.70 -3.47 9.20
N THR A 32 3.47 -3.82 9.56
CA THR A 32 2.68 -4.81 8.84
C THR A 32 2.38 -4.32 7.42
N VAL A 33 2.60 -5.16 6.42
CA VAL A 33 2.33 -4.83 5.01
C VAL A 33 1.03 -5.49 4.59
N ILE A 34 0.05 -4.68 4.22
CA ILE A 34 -1.20 -5.14 3.61
C ILE A 34 -1.12 -4.92 2.11
N TYR A 35 -1.41 -5.95 1.34
CA TYR A 35 -1.51 -5.90 -0.10
C TYR A 35 -2.98 -5.83 -0.51
N GLU A 36 -3.36 -4.75 -1.19
CA GLU A 36 -4.66 -4.59 -1.83
C GLU A 36 -4.53 -4.96 -3.31
N ARG A 37 -5.07 -6.13 -3.68
CA ARG A 37 -5.06 -6.62 -5.08
C ARG A 37 -6.05 -5.86 -5.97
N ARG A 38 -7.16 -5.46 -5.37
CA ARG A 38 -8.23 -4.68 -5.99
C ARG A 38 -9.03 -3.99 -4.89
N PRO A 39 -9.79 -2.93 -5.21
CA PRO A 39 -10.54 -2.19 -4.21
C PRO A 39 -11.37 -3.10 -3.31
N GLY A 40 -11.01 -3.15 -2.02
CA GLY A 40 -11.70 -3.96 -1.02
C GLY A 40 -11.21 -5.41 -0.87
N GLU A 41 -10.21 -5.85 -1.63
CA GLU A 41 -9.57 -7.16 -1.48
C GLU A 41 -8.16 -7.06 -0.93
N PHE A 42 -8.01 -7.48 0.32
CA PHE A 42 -6.79 -7.34 1.08
C PHE A 42 -6.21 -8.70 1.48
N GLU A 43 -4.89 -8.77 1.51
CA GLU A 43 -4.15 -9.84 2.17
C GLU A 43 -2.93 -9.26 2.90
N GLU A 44 -2.45 -9.93 3.93
CA GLU A 44 -1.14 -9.60 4.50
C GLU A 44 -0.03 -10.05 3.52
N SER A 45 0.86 -9.13 3.16
CA SER A 45 1.96 -9.42 2.26
C SER A 45 3.01 -10.28 2.95
N ARG A 46 3.31 -11.43 2.36
CA ARG A 46 4.43 -12.30 2.78
C ARG A 46 5.69 -12.10 1.94
N MET A 47 5.60 -11.33 0.86
CA MET A 47 6.68 -11.16 -0.11
C MET A 47 7.41 -9.83 0.05
N LEU A 48 6.68 -8.77 0.39
CA LEU A 48 7.25 -7.45 0.56
C LEU A 48 7.22 -7.06 2.03
N THR A 49 8.31 -6.45 2.49
CA THR A 49 8.43 -5.88 3.83
C THR A 49 8.31 -4.36 3.76
N ALA A 50 7.99 -3.73 4.89
CA ALA A 50 7.94 -2.27 5.00
C ALA A 50 9.25 -1.62 4.54
N SER A 51 10.40 -2.20 4.91
CA SER A 51 11.72 -1.73 4.48
C SER A 51 11.90 -1.83 2.97
N THR A 52 11.50 -2.94 2.34
CA THR A 52 11.56 -3.08 0.88
C THR A 52 10.80 -1.97 0.15
N LEU A 53 9.62 -1.60 0.66
CA LEU A 53 8.78 -0.55 0.07
C LEU A 53 9.37 0.86 0.29
N ARG A 54 10.03 1.10 1.43
CA ARG A 54 10.63 2.40 1.78
C ARG A 54 11.99 2.64 1.12
N ASP A 55 12.82 1.61 1.05
CA ASP A 55 14.23 1.72 0.65
C ASP A 55 14.45 1.52 -0.86
N SER A 56 13.51 0.89 -1.57
CA SER A 56 13.69 0.59 -3.00
C SER A 56 13.05 1.65 -3.89
N PRO A 57 13.78 2.14 -4.93
CA PRO A 57 13.24 3.12 -5.88
C PRO A 57 12.18 2.53 -6.83
N LEU A 58 11.89 1.22 -6.74
CA LEU A 58 10.83 0.57 -7.50
C LEU A 58 9.42 0.91 -6.97
N TRP A 59 9.35 1.49 -5.77
CA TRP A 59 8.11 1.84 -5.11
C TRP A 59 8.07 3.34 -4.87
N ILE A 60 6.91 3.93 -5.08
CA ILE A 60 6.64 5.32 -4.76
C ILE A 60 5.57 5.38 -3.69
N GLU A 61 5.75 6.29 -2.74
CA GLU A 61 4.66 6.65 -1.84
C GLU A 61 3.54 7.28 -2.68
N ALA A 62 2.38 6.63 -2.66
CA ALA A 62 1.18 7.21 -3.20
C ALA A 62 0.76 8.29 -2.19
N SER A 63 1.12 9.55 -2.48
CA SER A 63 0.57 10.67 -1.77
C SER A 63 -0.94 10.48 -1.71
N SER A 64 -1.51 10.49 -0.51
CA SER A 64 -2.96 10.59 -0.31
C SER A 64 -3.40 11.99 -0.71
N ASP A 65 -3.12 12.38 -1.94
CA ASP A 65 -3.39 13.70 -2.45
C ASP A 65 -4.82 13.69 -2.97
N GLY A 66 -5.73 13.84 -2.02
CA GLY A 66 -6.97 14.55 -2.28
C GLY A 66 -6.68 16.01 -2.61
N THR A 67 -5.97 16.32 -3.69
CA THR A 67 -6.13 17.62 -4.35
C THR A 67 -7.41 17.55 -5.18
N ARG A 68 -8.51 17.78 -4.47
CA ARG A 68 -9.73 18.31 -5.06
C ARG A 68 -9.42 19.74 -5.51
N SER A 69 -9.09 19.92 -6.79
CA SER A 69 -9.26 21.22 -7.47
C SER A 69 -10.71 21.42 -7.86
#